data_AF-A0A9W5J9C6-F1
#
_entry.id   AF-A0A9W5J9C6-F1
#
_cell.length_a   1.000
_cell.length_b   1.000
_cell.length_c   1.000
_cell.angle_alpha   90.00
_cell.angle_beta   90.00
_cell.angle_gamma   90.00
#
_symmetry.space_group_name_H-M   'P 1'
#
loop_
_entity.id
_entity.type
_entity.pdbx_description
1 polymer ?
#
loop_
_entity_poly.entity_id
_entity_poly.type
_entity_poly.pdbx_seq_one_letter_code
_entity_poly.pdbx_strand_id
1 'polypeptide(L)' 'MPRRDDIEGAFWKALRIEENGRRTVTTADFVKELNKVNWRWSLKQANDWIESSVSTFKDVSTEEGEARTFMVYNPNGGL' A
#
# COMPACT_ATOMS: atom_id res chain seq x y z
N MET A 1 -10.91 19.31 -1.42
CA MET A 1 -9.92 19.23 -0.33
C MET A 1 -9.53 17.78 -0.23
N PRO A 2 -8.26 17.41 -0.45
CA PRO A 2 -7.84 16.02 -0.38
C PRO A 2 -7.96 15.54 1.07
N ARG A 3 -8.76 14.51 1.32
CA ARG A 3 -9.01 14.00 2.68
C ARG A 3 -8.02 12.89 2.97
N ARG A 4 -7.70 12.65 4.24
CA ARG A 4 -6.90 11.47 4.64
C ARG A 4 -7.53 10.17 4.09
N ASP A 5 -8.85 10.16 3.96
CA ASP A 5 -9.65 9.12 3.32
C ASP A 5 -9.22 8.81 1.87
N ASP A 6 -8.69 9.79 1.11
CA ASP A 6 -8.22 9.58 -0.26
C ASP A 6 -6.94 8.75 -0.29
N ILE A 7 -6.08 8.89 0.72
CA ILE A 7 -4.82 8.14 0.85
C ILE A 7 -5.14 6.68 1.20
N GLU A 8 -6.00 6.46 2.19
CA GLU A 8 -6.47 5.12 2.53
C GLU A 8 -7.20 4.49 1.34
N GLY A 9 -8.09 5.23 0.67
CA GLY A 9 -8.77 4.78 -0.53
C GLY A 9 -7.82 4.40 -1.68
N ALA A 10 -6.73 5.15 -1.87
CA ALA A 10 -5.69 4.82 -2.83
C ALA A 10 -4.93 3.54 -2.43
N PHE A 11 -4.64 3.36 -1.15
CA PHE A 11 -4.03 2.14 -0.63
C PHE A 11 -4.91 0.91 -0.88
N TRP A 12 -6.21 1.00 -0.58
CA TRP A 12 -7.18 -0.08 -0.84
C TRP A 12 -7.27 -0.45 -2.32
N LYS A 13 -7.16 0.52 -3.21
CA LYS A 13 -7.17 0.30 -4.67
C LYS A 13 -5.86 -0.33 -5.18
N ALA A 14 -4.74 -0.03 -4.54
CA ALA A 14 -3.44 -0.60 -4.89
C ALA A 14 -3.25 -2.02 -4.34
N LEU A 15 -4.10 -2.43 -3.40
CA LEU A 15 -4.09 -3.74 -2.75
C LEU A 15 -4.56 -4.81 -3.74
N ARG A 16 -3.69 -5.78 -4.02
CA ARG A 16 -3.98 -6.93 -4.87
C ARG A 16 -4.26 -8.15 -4.01
N ILE A 17 -5.29 -8.89 -4.40
CA ILE A 17 -5.63 -10.18 -3.80
C ILE A 17 -5.11 -11.25 -4.77
N GLU A 18 -4.17 -12.06 -4.31
CA GLU A 18 -3.65 -13.20 -5.05
C GLU A 18 -4.60 -14.41 -4.98
N GLU A 19 -4.46 -15.35 -5.91
CA GLU A 19 -5.27 -16.58 -5.97
C GLU A 19 -5.17 -17.43 -4.69
N ASN A 20 -4.07 -17.32 -3.95
CA ASN A 20 -3.84 -17.99 -2.67
C ASN A 20 -4.51 -17.27 -1.47
N GLY A 21 -5.25 -16.18 -1.70
CA GLY A 21 -5.90 -15.37 -0.68
C GLY A 21 -4.98 -14.36 0.03
N ARG A 22 -3.69 -14.30 -0.32
CA ARG A 22 -2.76 -13.28 0.19
C ARG A 22 -3.10 -11.93 -0.40
N ARG A 23 -2.90 -10.93 0.43
CA ARG A 23 -3.09 -9.53 0.08
C ARG A 23 -1.72 -8.88 -0.02
N THR A 24 -1.36 -8.40 -1.20
CA THR A 24 -0.09 -7.73 -1.45
C THR A 24 -0.32 -6.34 -1.99
N VAL A 25 0.57 -5.41 -1.67
CA VAL A 25 0.54 -4.04 -2.17
C VAL A 25 1.96 -3.64 -2.51
N THR A 26 2.15 -3.12 -3.73
CA THR A 26 3.43 -2.56 -4.14
C THR A 26 3.42 -1.05 -3.91
N THR A 27 4.54 -0.49 -3.46
CA THR A 27 4.68 0.96 -3.27
C THR A 27 4.45 1.72 -4.58
N ALA A 28 4.85 1.12 -5.71
CA ALA A 28 4.64 1.68 -7.03
C ALA A 28 3.14 1.77 -7.39
N ASP A 29 2.36 0.71 -7.16
CA ASP A 29 0.92 0.75 -7.38
C ASP A 29 0.25 1.76 -6.43
N PHE A 30 0.69 1.84 -5.18
CA PHE A 30 0.15 2.80 -4.22
C PHE A 30 0.39 4.25 -4.66
N VAL A 31 1.62 4.60 -5.07
CA VAL A 31 1.95 5.93 -5.62
C VAL A 31 1.17 6.21 -6.90
N LYS A 32 0.92 5.20 -7.74
CA LYS A 32 0.11 5.35 -8.96
C LYS A 32 -1.34 5.71 -8.63
N GLU A 33 -1.96 5.06 -7.65
CA GLU A 33 -3.31 5.38 -7.20
C GLU A 33 -3.38 6.76 -6.54
N LEU A 34 -2.37 7.12 -5.72
CA LEU A 34 -2.26 8.46 -5.14
C LEU A 34 -2.19 9.56 -6.22
N ASN A 35 -1.44 9.35 -7.29
CA ASN A 35 -1.37 10.31 -8.39
C ASN A 35 -2.74 10.55 -9.04
N LYS A 36 -3.63 9.55 -9.11
CA LYS A 36 -4.98 9.71 -9.66
C LYS A 36 -5.86 10.62 -8.81
N VAL A 37 -5.62 10.65 -7.49
CA VAL A 37 -6.30 11.53 -6.54
C VAL A 37 -5.53 12.84 -6.29
N ASN A 38 -4.61 13.21 -7.20
CA ASN A 38 -3.76 14.40 -7.14
C ASN A 38 -2.79 14.45 -5.95
N TRP A 39 -2.45 13.29 -5.38
CA TRP A 39 -1.40 13.16 -4.37
C TRP A 39 -0.08 12.72 -5.02
N ARG A 40 0.93 13.58 -4.95
CA ARG A 40 2.27 13.29 -5.49
C ARG A 40 3.20 12.89 -4.35
N TRP A 41 3.30 11.59 -4.10
CA TRP A 41 4.23 11.02 -3.13
C TRP A 41 5.39 10.33 -3.83
N SER A 42 6.56 10.40 -3.19
CA SER A 42 7.68 9.52 -3.50
C SER A 42 7.40 8.10 -2.99
N LEU A 43 8.14 7.13 -3.53
CA LEU A 43 8.09 5.74 -3.06
C LEU A 43 8.45 5.68 -1.56
N LYS A 44 9.47 6.42 -1.13
CA LYS A 44 9.81 6.53 0.30
C LYS A 44 8.64 7.01 1.16
N GLN A 45 7.95 8.08 0.76
CA GLN A 45 6.81 8.60 1.53
C GLN A 45 5.66 7.58 1.61
N ALA A 46 5.41 6.86 0.52
CA ALA A 46 4.44 5.78 0.50
C ALA A 46 4.85 4.63 1.44
N ASN A 47 6.13 4.26 1.47
CA ASN A 47 6.67 3.27 2.41
C ASN A 47 6.48 3.72 3.86
N ASP A 48 6.92 4.93 4.20
CA ASP A 48 6.81 5.50 5.55
C ASP A 48 5.34 5.53 6.00
N TRP A 49 4.40 5.84 5.09
CA TRP A 49 2.97 5.81 5.39
C TRP A 49 2.43 4.39 5.62
N ILE A 50 2.80 3.41 4.80
CA ILE A 50 2.40 2.01 4.98
C ILE A 50 2.89 1.50 6.32
N GLU A 51 4.15 1.74 6.66
CA GLU A 51 4.76 1.33 7.92
C GLU A 51 4.09 1.98 9.14
N SER A 52 3.64 3.25 9.00
CA SER A 52 2.96 3.97 10.09
C SER A 52 1.47 3.66 10.19
N SER A 53 0.79 3.33 9.08
CA SER A 53 -0.68 3.27 9.02
C SER A 53 -1.22 1.85 9.03
N VAL A 54 -0.44 0.88 8.56
CA VAL A 54 -0.80 -0.53 8.55
C VAL A 54 -0.11 -1.20 9.74
N SER A 55 -0.89 -1.69 10.70
CA SER A 55 -0.32 -2.35 11.89
C SER A 55 0.17 -3.77 11.63
N THR A 56 -0.38 -4.44 10.61
CA THR A 56 -0.08 -5.84 10.29
C THR A 56 0.33 -6.02 8.84
N PHE A 57 1.62 -5.82 8.57
CA PHE A 57 2.25 -6.08 7.29
C PHE A 57 3.55 -6.88 7.44
N LYS A 58 3.96 -7.50 6.34
CA LYS A 58 5.27 -8.10 6.18
C LYS A 58 5.89 -7.58 4.89
N ASP A 59 7.11 -7.06 4.96
CA ASP A 59 7.86 -6.77 3.75
C ASP A 59 8.28 -8.07 3.06
N VAL A 60 7.90 -8.20 1.79
CA VAL A 60 8.21 -9.33 0.89
C VAL A 60 8.86 -8.84 -0.39
N SER A 61 9.43 -7.62 -0.40
CA SER A 61 10.14 -7.06 -1.55
C SER A 61 11.23 -8.01 -2.04
N THR A 62 11.21 -8.34 -3.33
CA THR A 62 12.23 -9.16 -4.01
C THR A 62 13.30 -8.32 -4.70
N GLU A 63 13.03 -7.03 -4.90
CA GLU A 63 13.90 -6.07 -5.59
C GLU A 63 14.55 -5.12 -4.57
N GLU A 64 15.83 -4.80 -4.77
CA GLU A 64 16.52 -3.78 -3.96
C GLU A 64 16.08 -2.37 -4.42
N GLY A 65 15.58 -1.55 -3.50
CA GLY A 65 15.20 -0.16 -3.76
C GLY A 65 13.98 0.31 -2.97
N GLU A 66 13.43 1.46 -3.36
CA GLU A 66 12.24 2.04 -2.71
C GLU A 66 10.93 1.41 -3.20
N ALA A 67 10.95 0.65 -4.30
CA ALA A 67 9.82 -0.09 -4.84
C ALA A 67 9.61 -1.39 -4.05
N ARG A 68 9.13 -1.26 -2.82
CA ARG A 68 8.89 -2.39 -1.91
C ARG A 68 7.54 -3.04 -2.18
N THR A 69 7.43 -4.29 -1.76
CA THR A 69 6.19 -5.07 -1.83
C THR A 69 5.83 -5.51 -0.43
N PHE A 70 4.68 -5.08 0.05
CA PHE A 70 4.20 -5.43 1.38
C PHE A 70 3.08 -6.45 1.26
N MET A 71 3.19 -7.54 2.01
CA MET A 71 2.09 -8.46 2.25
C MET A 71 1.32 -7.98 3.47
N VAL A 72 0.05 -7.62 3.28
CA VAL A 72 -0.84 -7.22 4.37
C VAL A 72 -1.48 -8.48 4.93
N TYR A 73 -1.31 -8.70 6.23
CA TYR A 73 -1.89 -9.85 6.92
C TYR A 73 -2.98 -9.35 7.85
N ASN A 74 -4.23 -9.64 7.52
CA ASN A 74 -5.35 -9.35 8.41
C ASN A 74 -5.90 -10.66 8.99
N PRO A 75 -5.60 -11.00 10.25
CA PRO A 75 -6.03 -12.26 10.86
C PRO A 75 -7.55 -12.38 11.07
N ASN A 76 -8.30 -11.27 10.99
CA ASN A 76 -9.74 -11.27 11.26
C ASN A 76 -10.61 -11.36 9.99
N GLY A 77 -10.02 -11.46 8.79
CA GLY A 77 -10.76 -11.56 7.52
C GLY A 77 -11.54 -10.31 7.10
N GLY A 78 -11.91 -9.46 8.06
CA GLY A 78 -12.52 -8.15 7.86
C GLY A 78 -11.52 -7.02 8.02
N LEU A 79 -11.63 -6.04 7.14
CA LEU A 79 -11.52 -4.65 7.58
C LEU A 79 -12.66 -4.33 8.52
#